data_AF-F9FZV4-F1
#
_entry.id   AF-F9FZV4-F1
#
_cell.length_a   1.000
_cell.length_b   1.000
_cell.length_c   1.000
_cell.angle_alpha   90.00
_cell.angle_beta   90.00
_cell.angle_gamma   90.00
#
_symmetry.space_group_name_H-M   'P 1'
#
loop_
_entity.id
_entity.type
_entity.pdbx_description
1 polymer ?
#
loop_
_entity_poly.entity_id
_entity_poly.type
_entity_poly.pdbx_seq_one_letter_code
_entity_poly.pdbx_strand_id
1 'polypeptide(L)'
;MSDTTLDRLSALDTNTVSDALDFLGLPGATNGLQPLWDCPKIVGHASTVQLGPKKEDAPATTHLITPVIDAVATSDRILVIAGGVEGISSWGDIIANAAKVKQIRGSIIDGMSRDIDGSRDIGYPVFGRGVTMISARNRLVQIGSGVQVEIRGVKVDENDYVIADNCGVVFIPADRIQDVLELGERIDRRQNGMVQDVRSGRSVAEVMHDTQFEAIGSSATPYRSARPDKPQNPNTANPEDQELVSLFADSDTPGVSDALDKLGIPGQAFDIMPLTNYNKTTVGPAFTVRYAPASDPPGSVGDFIDDVAVGDVVVIDNGGRTDCTVWGDIMTQYAGLRGVAGTVINGVCRDVDRAISDNYPIFSSGRWMRTGKDRVQVEGVNESIGVGKGS
;
A
#
# COMPACT_ATOMS: atom_id res chain seq x y z
N MET A 1 27.29 7.39 -15.61
CA MET A 1 26.58 8.63 -15.23
C MET A 1 26.43 8.56 -13.72
N SER A 2 26.69 9.64 -12.97
CA SER A 2 26.43 9.62 -11.53
C SER A 2 24.93 9.45 -11.33
N ASP A 3 24.51 8.45 -10.55
CA ASP A 3 23.10 8.30 -10.17
C ASP A 3 22.65 9.57 -9.44
N THR A 4 21.59 10.20 -9.94
CA THR A 4 21.01 11.36 -9.25
C THR A 4 20.27 10.89 -7.98
N THR A 5 20.04 11.79 -7.02
CA THR A 5 19.26 11.46 -5.81
C THR A 5 17.89 10.85 -6.14
N LEU A 6 17.24 11.33 -7.21
CA LEU A 6 15.96 10.81 -7.66
C LEU A 6 16.08 9.42 -8.30
N ASP A 7 17.19 9.12 -8.99
CA ASP A 7 17.43 7.78 -9.54
C ASP A 7 17.58 6.76 -8.41
N ARG A 8 18.38 7.09 -7.39
CA ARG A 8 18.53 6.27 -6.17
C ARG A 8 17.20 6.06 -5.45
N LEU A 9 16.40 7.12 -5.27
CA LEU A 9 15.08 7.01 -4.66
C LEU A 9 14.13 6.15 -5.51
N SER A 10 14.20 6.26 -6.84
CA SER A 10 13.36 5.47 -7.76
C SER A 10 13.64 3.97 -7.69
N ALA A 11 14.84 3.57 -7.24
CA ALA A 11 15.21 2.18 -7.07
C ALA A 11 14.56 1.54 -5.83
N LEU A 12 14.08 2.35 -4.87
CA LEU A 12 13.38 1.89 -3.67
C LEU A 12 11.86 1.93 -3.88
N ASP A 13 11.12 1.23 -3.01
CA ASP A 13 9.66 1.34 -2.89
C ASP A 13 9.25 2.13 -1.64
N THR A 14 7.97 2.51 -1.55
CA THR A 14 7.45 3.27 -0.40
C THR A 14 7.54 2.50 0.92
N ASN A 15 7.52 1.16 0.88
CA ASN A 15 7.62 0.29 2.06
C ASN A 15 9.01 0.40 2.69
N THR A 16 10.05 0.27 1.87
CA THR A 16 11.45 0.43 2.25
C THR A 16 11.73 1.82 2.79
N VAL A 17 11.22 2.86 2.10
CA VAL A 17 11.40 4.24 2.54
C VAL A 17 10.67 4.50 3.86
N SER A 18 9.46 3.97 4.04
CA SER A 18 8.71 4.05 5.31
C SER A 18 9.45 3.35 6.45
N ASP A 19 10.01 2.16 6.22
CA ASP A 19 10.79 1.42 7.21
C ASP A 19 12.04 2.23 7.60
N ALA A 20 12.74 2.84 6.62
CA ALA A 20 13.88 3.71 6.89
C ALA A 20 13.50 4.95 7.74
N LEU A 21 12.37 5.59 7.46
CA LEU A 21 11.87 6.71 8.25
C LEU A 21 11.55 6.30 9.70
N ASP A 22 10.90 5.15 9.91
CA ASP A 22 10.59 4.64 11.24
C ASP A 22 11.89 4.38 12.05
N PHE A 23 12.91 3.79 11.44
CA PHE A 23 14.22 3.60 12.09
C PHE A 23 14.95 4.91 12.42
N LEU A 24 14.79 5.94 11.58
CA LEU A 24 15.36 7.26 11.79
C LEU A 24 14.54 8.14 12.74
N GLY A 25 13.37 7.67 13.19
CA GLY A 25 12.43 8.44 14.01
C GLY A 25 11.84 9.64 13.27
N LEU A 26 11.73 9.56 11.95
CA LEU A 26 11.24 10.64 11.10
C LEU A 26 9.77 10.45 10.71
N PRO A 27 8.95 11.51 10.72
CA PRO A 27 7.65 11.47 10.04
C PRO A 27 7.85 11.49 8.52
N GLY A 28 6.83 11.07 7.77
CA GLY A 28 6.87 11.17 6.29
C GLY A 28 5.92 10.20 5.59
N ALA A 29 5.70 9.04 6.19
CA ALA A 29 4.73 8.06 5.72
C ALA A 29 3.29 8.56 5.99
N THR A 30 2.47 8.67 4.95
CA THR A 30 1.06 9.12 5.05
C THR A 30 0.07 7.96 5.00
N ASN A 31 -1.08 8.09 5.67
CA ASN A 31 -2.20 7.12 5.57
C ASN A 31 -3.38 7.71 4.78
N GLY A 32 -4.03 6.88 3.96
CA GLY A 32 -5.27 7.19 3.25
C GLY A 32 -5.10 7.87 1.90
N LEU A 33 -3.87 7.99 1.40
CA LEU A 33 -3.59 8.42 0.03
C LEU A 33 -3.30 7.19 -0.82
N GLN A 34 -4.10 6.99 -1.86
CA GLN A 34 -4.07 5.83 -2.73
C GLN A 34 -3.91 6.28 -4.17
N PRO A 35 -3.31 5.47 -5.06
CA PRO A 35 -3.39 5.75 -6.48
C PRO A 35 -4.86 5.63 -6.91
N LEU A 36 -5.36 6.65 -7.62
CA LEU A 36 -6.78 6.73 -7.99
C LEU A 36 -7.11 5.92 -9.27
N TRP A 37 -6.08 5.37 -9.91
CA TRP A 37 -6.14 4.37 -10.97
C TRP A 37 -4.87 3.50 -10.87
N ASP A 38 -4.62 2.59 -11.81
CA ASP A 38 -3.38 1.79 -11.86
C ASP A 38 -2.15 2.65 -12.23
N CYS A 39 -1.79 3.55 -11.32
CA CYS A 39 -0.76 4.56 -11.51
C CYS A 39 0.63 3.92 -11.52
N PRO A 40 1.54 4.34 -12.42
CA PRO A 40 2.95 4.02 -12.27
C PRO A 40 3.52 4.70 -11.01
N LYS A 41 4.59 4.11 -10.46
CA LYS A 41 5.38 4.73 -9.39
C LYS A 41 5.93 6.08 -9.85
N ILE A 42 5.87 7.07 -8.97
CA ILE A 42 6.45 8.40 -9.19
C ILE A 42 7.42 8.77 -8.07
N VAL A 43 8.50 9.45 -8.45
CA VAL A 43 9.44 10.09 -7.53
C VAL A 43 9.72 11.50 -8.02
N GLY A 44 9.93 12.46 -7.12
CA GLY A 44 10.19 13.85 -7.51
C GLY A 44 10.26 14.81 -6.32
N HIS A 45 10.39 16.09 -6.62
CA HIS A 45 10.36 17.18 -5.65
C HIS A 45 8.94 17.74 -5.51
N ALA A 46 8.54 18.02 -4.27
CA ALA A 46 7.26 18.62 -3.95
C ALA A 46 7.15 20.06 -4.46
N SER A 47 6.13 20.31 -5.26
CA SER A 47 5.56 21.64 -5.51
C SER A 47 4.25 21.77 -4.74
N THR A 48 4.30 22.49 -3.62
CA THR A 48 3.22 22.53 -2.64
C THR A 48 2.14 23.55 -3.02
N VAL A 49 0.88 23.18 -2.79
CA VAL A 49 -0.29 24.02 -3.00
C VAL A 49 -1.22 23.87 -1.80
N GLN A 50 -1.60 25.00 -1.21
CA GLN A 50 -2.61 25.04 -0.16
C GLN A 50 -3.94 25.48 -0.74
N LEU A 51 -4.96 24.65 -0.62
CA LEU A 51 -6.35 25.01 -0.92
C LEU A 51 -7.12 25.31 0.37
N GLY A 52 -8.30 25.90 0.21
CA GLY A 52 -9.31 25.94 1.25
C GLY A 52 -10.66 26.42 0.75
N PRO A 53 -11.67 26.49 1.63
CA PRO A 53 -13.03 26.84 1.25
C PRO A 53 -13.12 28.27 0.74
N LYS A 54 -13.89 28.46 -0.33
CA LYS A 54 -14.24 29.79 -0.83
C LYS A 54 -15.20 30.47 0.15
N LYS A 55 -14.87 31.69 0.58
CA LYS A 55 -15.79 32.55 1.36
C LYS A 55 -16.81 33.21 0.42
N GLU A 56 -18.04 33.44 0.89
CA GLU A 56 -19.17 33.94 0.08
C GLU A 56 -18.86 35.25 -0.67
N ASP A 57 -18.08 36.15 -0.06
CA ASP A 57 -17.71 37.45 -0.65
C ASP A 57 -16.33 37.48 -1.33
N ALA A 58 -15.69 36.32 -1.51
CA ALA A 58 -14.38 36.27 -2.15
C ALA A 58 -14.51 36.60 -3.66
N PRO A 59 -13.65 37.50 -4.19
CA PRO A 59 -13.66 37.84 -5.61
C PRO A 59 -13.48 36.59 -6.49
N ALA A 60 -13.84 36.72 -7.77
CA ALA A 60 -13.58 35.66 -8.74
C ALA A 60 -12.08 35.34 -8.75
N THR A 61 -11.72 34.12 -8.37
CA THR A 61 -10.33 33.69 -8.35
C THR A 61 -9.94 33.13 -9.71
N THR A 62 -8.66 33.31 -10.08
CA THR A 62 -7.99 32.48 -11.10
C THR A 62 -8.28 31.00 -10.83
N HIS A 63 -8.33 30.19 -11.89
CA HIS A 63 -8.47 28.75 -11.73
C HIS A 63 -7.41 28.24 -10.74
N LEU A 64 -7.82 27.52 -9.70
CA LEU A 64 -6.91 27.01 -8.69
C LEU A 64 -5.84 26.10 -9.35
N ILE A 65 -4.64 26.06 -8.79
CA ILE A 65 -3.50 25.23 -9.21
C ILE A 65 -2.87 25.65 -10.56
N THR A 66 -3.60 26.25 -11.51
CA THR A 66 -3.03 26.60 -12.83
C THR A 66 -1.82 27.52 -12.77
N PRO A 67 -1.75 28.55 -11.89
CA PRO A 67 -0.55 29.38 -11.79
C PRO A 67 0.69 28.59 -11.34
N VAL A 68 0.49 27.54 -10.54
CA VAL A 68 1.57 26.66 -10.07
C VAL A 68 2.06 25.79 -11.20
N ILE A 69 1.15 25.19 -11.98
CA ILE A 69 1.49 24.42 -13.19
C ILE A 69 2.27 25.27 -14.18
N ASP A 70 1.84 26.53 -14.39
CA ASP A 70 2.51 27.44 -15.31
C ASP A 70 3.93 27.80 -14.85
N ALA A 71 4.12 27.96 -13.53
CA ALA A 71 5.40 28.32 -12.91
C ALA A 71 6.40 27.15 -12.83
N VAL A 72 5.96 25.90 -12.91
CA VAL A 72 6.86 24.74 -12.94
C VAL A 72 7.78 24.82 -14.17
N ALA A 73 9.09 24.79 -13.91
CA ALA A 73 10.14 24.92 -14.91
C ALA A 73 10.99 23.64 -15.11
N THR A 74 10.84 22.65 -14.23
CA THR A 74 11.61 21.40 -14.23
C THR A 74 10.70 20.19 -14.32
N SER A 75 11.20 19.10 -14.89
CA SER A 75 10.45 17.84 -15.08
C SER A 75 10.59 16.86 -13.90
N ASP A 76 11.13 17.33 -12.78
CA ASP A 76 11.29 16.57 -11.54
C ASP A 76 10.21 16.87 -10.50
N ARG A 77 9.20 17.68 -10.84
CA ARG A 77 8.17 18.14 -9.89
C ARG A 77 7.01 17.16 -9.78
N ILE A 78 6.49 17.07 -8.56
CA ILE A 78 5.21 16.44 -8.21
C ILE A 78 4.38 17.51 -7.50
N LEU A 79 3.12 17.71 -7.91
CA LEU A 79 2.22 18.64 -7.22
C LEU A 79 1.74 18.00 -5.92
N VAL A 80 1.84 18.73 -4.81
CA VAL A 80 1.42 18.29 -3.48
C VAL A 80 0.33 19.23 -2.98
N ILE A 81 -0.91 18.78 -3.04
CA ILE A 81 -2.10 19.63 -2.89
C ILE A 81 -2.79 19.32 -1.57
N ALA A 82 -2.72 20.26 -0.62
CA ALA A 82 -3.37 20.18 0.68
C ALA A 82 -4.69 20.95 0.74
N GLY A 83 -5.46 20.73 1.80
CA GLY A 83 -6.70 21.47 2.08
C GLY A 83 -7.89 21.05 1.21
N GLY A 84 -7.88 19.84 0.68
CA GLY A 84 -9.03 19.26 0.00
C GLY A 84 -10.19 19.05 0.98
N VAL A 85 -11.41 19.32 0.53
CA VAL A 85 -12.63 19.12 1.32
C VAL A 85 -13.28 17.80 0.92
N GLU A 86 -13.77 17.05 1.91
CA GLU A 86 -14.47 15.77 1.72
C GLU A 86 -15.54 15.90 0.62
N GLY A 87 -15.55 14.96 -0.33
CA GLY A 87 -16.52 14.92 -1.41
C GLY A 87 -16.36 15.98 -2.51
N ILE A 88 -15.41 16.93 -2.41
CA ILE A 88 -15.19 17.99 -3.41
C ILE A 88 -13.87 17.76 -4.15
N SER A 89 -13.93 17.68 -5.48
CA SER A 89 -12.75 17.49 -6.32
C SER A 89 -11.94 18.78 -6.47
N SER A 90 -10.63 18.70 -6.24
CA SER A 90 -9.66 19.75 -6.56
C SER A 90 -8.84 19.47 -7.82
N TRP A 91 -8.99 18.28 -8.40
CA TRP A 91 -8.28 17.83 -9.60
C TRP A 91 -9.22 17.27 -10.66
N GLY A 92 -8.86 17.41 -11.94
CA GLY A 92 -9.63 16.91 -13.08
C GLY A 92 -8.90 17.08 -14.40
N ASP A 93 -9.57 16.71 -15.49
CA ASP A 93 -8.96 16.45 -16.81
C ASP A 93 -8.13 17.61 -17.38
N ILE A 94 -8.65 18.85 -17.35
CA ILE A 94 -7.97 20.02 -17.91
C ILE A 94 -6.59 20.25 -17.27
N ILE A 95 -6.50 20.18 -15.95
CA ILE A 95 -5.24 20.43 -15.25
C ILE A 95 -4.32 19.21 -15.27
N ALA A 96 -4.86 17.99 -15.43
CA ALA A 96 -4.07 16.79 -15.71
C ALA A 96 -3.33 16.92 -17.05
N ASN A 97 -4.02 17.34 -18.11
CA ASN A 97 -3.42 17.59 -19.42
C ASN A 97 -2.38 18.72 -19.37
N ALA A 98 -2.69 19.84 -18.71
CA ALA A 98 -1.75 20.95 -18.57
C ALA A 98 -0.47 20.51 -17.82
N ALA A 99 -0.61 19.76 -16.73
CA ALA A 99 0.51 19.23 -15.96
C ALA A 99 1.34 18.22 -16.76
N LYS A 100 0.68 17.34 -17.54
CA LYS A 100 1.37 16.39 -18.44
C LYS A 100 2.19 17.11 -19.51
N VAL A 101 1.65 18.15 -20.14
CA VAL A 101 2.38 18.98 -21.13
C VAL A 101 3.59 19.66 -20.50
N LYS A 102 3.47 20.09 -19.23
CA LYS A 102 4.57 20.64 -18.44
C LYS A 102 5.56 19.59 -17.92
N GLN A 103 5.36 18.31 -18.22
CA GLN A 103 6.18 17.18 -17.74
C GLN A 103 6.26 17.10 -16.20
N ILE A 104 5.22 17.54 -15.51
CA ILE A 104 5.04 17.26 -14.08
C ILE A 104 4.79 15.75 -13.93
N ARG A 105 5.46 15.12 -12.97
CA ARG A 105 5.49 13.65 -12.85
C ARG A 105 4.19 13.05 -12.32
N GLY A 106 3.40 13.83 -11.59
CA GLY A 106 2.11 13.42 -11.05
C GLY A 106 1.59 14.40 -10.00
N SER A 107 0.45 14.06 -9.39
CA SER A 107 -0.17 14.86 -8.33
C SER A 107 -0.52 14.00 -7.11
N ILE A 108 -0.17 14.49 -5.92
CA ILE A 108 -0.63 13.98 -4.62
C ILE A 108 -1.66 14.96 -4.06
N ILE A 109 -2.84 14.47 -3.72
CA ILE A 109 -3.98 15.29 -3.29
C ILE A 109 -4.47 14.80 -1.93
N ASP A 110 -4.36 15.62 -0.88
CA ASP A 110 -5.09 15.38 0.36
C ASP A 110 -6.58 15.76 0.17
N GLY A 111 -7.26 15.02 -0.69
CA GLY A 111 -8.60 15.32 -1.17
C GLY A 111 -8.99 14.42 -2.34
N MET A 112 -10.03 14.86 -3.06
CA MET A 112 -10.66 14.06 -4.11
C MET A 112 -10.26 14.55 -5.51
N SER A 113 -10.29 13.64 -6.49
CA SER A 113 -10.22 13.97 -7.92
C SER A 113 -11.57 13.71 -8.58
N ARG A 114 -11.80 14.33 -9.74
CA ARG A 114 -12.82 13.93 -10.70
C ARG A 114 -12.18 13.55 -12.04
N ASP A 115 -12.98 13.08 -12.99
CA ASP A 115 -12.56 12.78 -14.37
C ASP A 115 -11.32 11.85 -14.41
N ILE A 116 -11.30 10.83 -13.55
CA ILE A 116 -10.08 10.04 -13.33
C ILE A 116 -9.66 9.24 -14.56
N ASP A 117 -10.62 8.83 -15.38
CA ASP A 117 -10.35 8.16 -16.65
C ASP A 117 -9.57 9.07 -17.61
N GLY A 118 -9.82 10.39 -17.61
CA GLY A 118 -9.03 11.33 -18.40
C GLY A 118 -7.56 11.38 -17.98
N SER A 119 -7.28 11.28 -16.67
CA SER A 119 -5.89 11.18 -16.17
C SER A 119 -5.26 9.83 -16.53
N ARG A 120 -6.02 8.73 -16.48
CA ARG A 120 -5.58 7.39 -16.91
C ARG A 120 -5.22 7.39 -18.39
N ASP A 121 -6.07 7.94 -19.25
CA ASP A 121 -5.91 7.90 -20.71
C ASP A 121 -4.64 8.62 -21.19
N ILE A 122 -4.21 9.67 -20.49
CA ILE A 122 -2.96 10.38 -20.77
C ILE A 122 -1.76 9.86 -19.96
N GLY A 123 -1.97 8.82 -19.15
CA GLY A 123 -0.97 8.27 -18.24
C GLY A 123 -0.40 9.31 -17.28
N TYR A 124 -1.25 10.14 -16.67
CA TYR A 124 -0.88 11.12 -15.64
C TYR A 124 -1.21 10.56 -14.24
N PRO A 125 -0.20 10.24 -13.41
CA PRO A 125 -0.43 9.63 -12.10
C PRO A 125 -1.12 10.60 -11.13
N VAL A 126 -2.20 10.13 -10.50
CA VAL A 126 -2.94 10.89 -9.48
C VAL A 126 -3.12 10.01 -8.26
N PHE A 127 -2.64 10.50 -7.11
CA PHE A 127 -2.81 9.89 -5.81
C PHE A 127 -3.69 10.80 -4.95
N GLY A 128 -4.65 10.22 -4.23
CA GLY A 128 -5.50 10.99 -3.34
C GLY A 128 -6.40 10.13 -2.47
N ARG A 129 -7.41 10.76 -1.87
CA ARG A 129 -8.36 10.09 -0.96
C ARG A 129 -9.52 9.39 -1.69
N GLY A 130 -9.80 9.76 -2.93
CA GLY A 130 -10.83 9.12 -3.74
C GLY A 130 -11.29 9.93 -4.94
N VAL A 131 -12.37 9.46 -5.56
CA VAL A 131 -12.98 10.07 -6.75
C VAL A 131 -14.38 10.60 -6.43
N THR A 132 -14.74 11.76 -6.98
CA THR A 132 -16.06 12.40 -6.84
C THR A 132 -16.42 13.14 -8.14
N MET A 133 -17.71 13.42 -8.37
CA MET A 133 -18.16 14.26 -9.49
C MET A 133 -18.29 15.75 -9.12
N ILE A 134 -18.25 16.09 -7.83
CA ILE A 134 -18.54 17.44 -7.34
C ILE A 134 -17.33 18.35 -7.58
N SER A 135 -17.52 19.43 -8.35
CA SER A 135 -16.46 20.37 -8.70
C SER A 135 -16.09 21.35 -7.58
N ALA A 136 -14.80 21.65 -7.43
CA ALA A 136 -14.29 22.79 -6.65
C ALA A 136 -14.79 24.17 -7.09
N ARG A 137 -15.38 24.31 -8.29
CA ARG A 137 -15.86 25.61 -8.79
C ARG A 137 -16.83 26.24 -7.79
N ASN A 138 -16.54 27.48 -7.40
CA ASN A 138 -17.27 28.24 -6.37
C ASN A 138 -17.25 27.61 -4.95
N ARG A 139 -16.41 26.60 -4.69
CA ARG A 139 -16.32 25.90 -3.41
C ARG A 139 -14.92 25.95 -2.80
N LEU A 140 -13.87 25.85 -3.61
CA LEU A 140 -12.48 25.94 -3.17
C LEU A 140 -11.74 27.09 -3.86
N VAL A 141 -10.73 27.61 -3.17
CA VAL A 141 -9.76 28.59 -3.67
C VAL A 141 -8.35 28.15 -3.32
N GLN A 142 -7.37 28.58 -4.11
CA GLN A 142 -5.96 28.47 -3.73
C GLN A 142 -5.62 29.56 -2.71
N ILE A 143 -5.13 29.15 -1.54
CA ILE A 143 -4.71 30.03 -0.44
C ILE A 143 -3.22 30.35 -0.55
N GLY A 144 -2.41 29.39 -1.00
CA GLY A 144 -0.96 29.55 -1.13
C GLY A 144 -0.33 28.51 -2.05
N SER A 145 0.91 28.76 -2.42
CA SER A 145 1.77 27.85 -3.19
C SER A 145 3.23 28.10 -2.84
N GLY A 146 4.06 27.06 -2.86
CA GLY A 146 5.46 27.16 -2.42
C GLY A 146 5.59 27.46 -0.92
N VAL A 147 4.59 27.05 -0.13
CA VAL A 147 4.54 27.21 1.32
C VAL A 147 4.51 25.84 1.98
N GLN A 148 4.88 25.74 3.26
CA GLN A 148 4.68 24.49 4.00
C GLN A 148 3.19 24.12 4.02
N VAL A 149 2.89 22.87 3.72
CA VAL A 149 1.54 22.31 3.78
C VAL A 149 1.50 21.09 4.69
N GLU A 150 0.32 20.74 5.18
CA GLU A 150 0.11 19.51 5.95
C GLU A 150 -0.71 18.52 5.12
N ILE A 151 -0.15 17.33 4.92
CA ILE A 151 -0.75 16.22 4.18
C ILE A 151 -0.90 15.05 5.15
N ARG A 152 -2.15 14.73 5.53
CA ARG A 152 -2.43 13.58 6.42
C ARG A 152 -1.57 13.55 7.71
N GLY A 153 -1.30 14.72 8.31
CA GLY A 153 -0.48 14.86 9.52
C GLY A 153 1.03 14.98 9.27
N VAL A 154 1.49 14.93 8.02
CA VAL A 154 2.89 15.14 7.63
C VAL A 154 3.06 16.57 7.11
N LYS A 155 4.02 17.30 7.67
CA LYS A 155 4.44 18.60 7.14
C LYS A 155 5.32 18.40 5.92
N VAL A 156 5.01 19.08 4.83
CA VAL A 156 5.73 19.00 3.55
C VAL A 156 6.11 20.40 3.12
N ASP A 157 7.40 20.61 2.93
CA ASP A 157 7.97 21.87 2.41
C ASP A 157 8.19 21.80 0.89
N GLU A 158 8.28 22.96 0.26
CA GLU A 158 8.67 23.04 -1.15
C GLU A 158 10.05 22.41 -1.33
N ASN A 159 10.20 21.54 -2.34
CA ASN A 159 11.40 20.76 -2.68
C ASN A 159 11.70 19.54 -1.81
N ASP A 160 10.87 19.20 -0.82
CA ASP A 160 10.93 17.87 -0.19
C ASP A 160 10.78 16.76 -1.24
N TYR A 161 11.34 15.59 -0.96
CA TYR A 161 11.22 14.46 -1.88
C TYR A 161 9.90 13.74 -1.64
N VAL A 162 9.28 13.32 -2.74
CA VAL A 162 8.04 12.55 -2.76
C VAL A 162 8.33 11.24 -3.47
N ILE A 163 7.89 10.14 -2.89
CA ILE A 163 7.76 8.84 -3.56
C ILE A 163 6.34 8.33 -3.36
N ALA A 164 5.71 7.87 -4.44
CA ALA A 164 4.37 7.30 -4.40
C ALA A 164 4.27 6.09 -5.34
N ASP A 165 3.71 5.00 -4.82
CA ASP A 165 3.47 3.75 -5.53
C ASP A 165 2.16 3.11 -5.04
N ASN A 166 1.93 1.85 -5.40
CA ASN A 166 0.71 1.14 -5.05
C ASN A 166 0.47 0.98 -3.54
N CYS A 167 1.44 1.20 -2.66
CA CYS A 167 1.27 1.14 -1.21
C CYS A 167 0.97 2.49 -0.55
N GLY A 168 1.12 3.60 -1.27
CA GLY A 168 0.75 4.93 -0.79
C GLY A 168 1.76 6.01 -1.14
N VAL A 169 1.89 7.00 -0.25
CA VAL A 169 2.75 8.18 -0.46
C VAL A 169 3.63 8.43 0.76
N VAL A 170 4.92 8.66 0.50
CA VAL A 170 5.92 9.04 1.50
C VAL A 170 6.58 10.36 1.11
N PHE A 171 6.72 11.25 2.09
CA PHE A 171 7.46 12.50 2.00
C PHE A 171 8.76 12.40 2.78
N ILE A 172 9.84 12.95 2.25
CA ILE A 172 11.16 12.93 2.88
C ILE A 172 11.69 14.37 2.92
N PRO A 173 12.00 14.91 4.11
CA PRO A 173 12.62 16.23 4.24
C PRO A 173 13.88 16.33 3.37
N ALA A 174 14.02 17.42 2.63
CA ALA A 174 15.12 17.59 1.67
C ALA A 174 16.52 17.47 2.32
N ASP A 175 16.66 17.87 3.58
CA ASP A 175 17.89 17.80 4.37
C ASP A 175 18.20 16.41 4.94
N ARG A 176 17.22 15.48 4.92
CA ARG A 176 17.36 14.10 5.43
C ARG A 176 17.45 13.03 4.35
N ILE A 177 17.37 13.41 3.08
CA ILE A 177 17.31 12.44 1.96
C ILE A 177 18.49 11.46 1.91
N GLN A 178 19.72 11.90 2.23
CA GLN A 178 20.88 11.02 2.17
C GLN A 178 20.83 9.93 3.24
N ASP A 179 20.46 10.28 4.48
CA ASP A 179 20.27 9.31 5.57
C ASP A 179 19.23 8.26 5.20
N VAL A 180 18.11 8.70 4.62
CA VAL A 180 17.00 7.82 4.21
C VAL A 180 17.42 6.90 3.07
N LEU A 181 18.14 7.41 2.06
CA LEU A 181 18.63 6.58 0.96
C LEU A 181 19.66 5.55 1.43
N GLU A 182 20.64 5.95 2.23
CA GLU A 182 21.67 5.03 2.73
C GLU A 182 21.07 3.90 3.57
N LEU A 183 20.11 4.22 4.42
CA LEU A 183 19.42 3.23 5.23
C LEU A 183 18.46 2.38 4.38
N GLY A 184 17.68 3.01 3.50
CA GLY A 184 16.75 2.33 2.60
C GLY A 184 17.45 1.32 1.70
N GLU A 185 18.59 1.67 1.11
CA GLU A 185 19.41 0.75 0.31
C GLU A 185 19.98 -0.43 1.12
N ARG A 186 20.19 -0.28 2.43
CA ARG A 186 20.55 -1.41 3.31
C ARG A 186 19.34 -2.30 3.60
N ILE A 187 18.19 -1.69 3.88
CA ILE A 187 16.93 -2.39 4.14
C ILE A 187 16.52 -3.20 2.90
N ASP A 188 16.48 -2.59 1.72
CA ASP A 188 16.13 -3.25 0.45
C ASP A 188 17.04 -4.45 0.17
N ARG A 189 18.38 -4.28 0.26
CA ARG A 189 19.33 -5.40 0.10
C ARG A 189 19.05 -6.55 1.08
N ARG A 190 18.68 -6.22 2.33
CA ARG A 190 18.41 -7.24 3.34
C ARG A 190 17.09 -7.95 3.08
N GLN A 191 16.02 -7.21 2.80
CA GLN A 191 14.71 -7.76 2.48
C GLN A 191 14.78 -8.64 1.23
N ASN A 192 15.49 -8.22 0.18
CA ASN A 192 15.77 -9.05 -0.98
C ASN A 192 16.47 -10.37 -0.61
N GLY A 193 17.42 -10.35 0.32
CA GLY A 193 18.06 -11.56 0.84
C GLY A 193 17.09 -12.49 1.58
N MET A 194 16.26 -11.95 2.49
CA MET A 194 15.23 -12.69 3.23
C MET A 194 14.22 -13.35 2.29
N VAL A 195 13.82 -12.62 1.25
CA VAL A 195 12.98 -13.11 0.17
C VAL A 195 13.63 -14.29 -0.57
N GLN A 196 14.92 -14.21 -0.88
CA GLN A 196 15.62 -15.34 -1.50
C GLN A 196 15.70 -16.55 -0.57
N ASP A 197 15.89 -16.34 0.73
CA ASP A 197 15.90 -17.43 1.72
C ASP A 197 14.54 -18.16 1.73
N VAL A 198 13.44 -17.40 1.74
CA VAL A 198 12.07 -17.93 1.59
C VAL A 198 11.91 -18.70 0.29
N ARG A 199 12.37 -18.15 -0.83
CA ARG A 199 12.35 -18.84 -2.14
C ARG A 199 13.17 -20.11 -2.16
N SER A 200 14.25 -20.16 -1.38
CA SER A 200 15.07 -21.36 -1.19
C SER A 200 14.48 -22.33 -0.17
N GLY A 201 13.39 -21.94 0.50
CA GLY A 201 12.60 -22.83 1.30
C GLY A 201 12.75 -22.75 2.81
N ARG A 202 13.45 -21.74 3.28
CA ARG A 202 13.55 -21.45 4.71
C ARG A 202 12.19 -21.04 5.25
N SER A 203 11.88 -21.42 6.50
CA SER A 203 10.59 -21.07 7.11
C SER A 203 10.48 -19.57 7.32
N VAL A 204 9.26 -19.03 7.26
CA VAL A 204 9.02 -17.61 7.51
C VAL A 204 9.38 -17.26 8.94
N ALA A 205 9.08 -18.13 9.91
CA ALA A 205 9.45 -17.93 11.30
C ALA A 205 10.97 -17.70 11.44
N GLU A 206 11.80 -18.55 10.86
CA GLU A 206 13.26 -18.39 10.93
C GLU A 206 13.78 -17.14 10.21
N VAL A 207 13.14 -16.76 9.10
CA VAL A 207 13.51 -15.57 8.33
C VAL A 207 13.09 -14.29 9.06
N MET A 208 11.94 -14.29 9.74
CA MET A 208 11.41 -13.13 10.46
C MET A 208 12.10 -12.88 11.80
N HIS A 209 12.59 -13.93 12.47
CA HIS A 209 13.40 -13.83 13.70
C HIS A 209 14.88 -13.54 13.41
N ASP A 210 15.20 -13.01 12.23
CA ASP A 210 16.57 -12.71 11.84
C ASP A 210 17.11 -11.46 12.56
N THR A 211 17.87 -11.71 13.63
CA THR A 211 18.57 -10.69 14.44
C THR A 211 19.40 -9.68 13.64
N GLN A 212 19.80 -9.98 12.40
CA GLN A 212 20.56 -9.04 11.58
C GLN A 212 19.69 -7.92 10.99
N PHE A 213 18.37 -8.13 10.84
CA PHE A 213 17.46 -7.06 10.41
C PHE A 213 17.33 -5.99 11.50
N GLU A 214 17.24 -6.42 12.76
CA GLU A 214 17.24 -5.52 13.92
C GLU A 214 18.57 -4.77 14.07
N ALA A 215 19.66 -5.42 13.67
CA ALA A 215 20.98 -4.82 13.67
C ALA A 215 21.22 -3.80 12.54
N ILE A 216 20.30 -3.56 11.58
CA ILE A 216 20.55 -2.63 10.44
C ILE A 216 20.84 -1.18 10.90
N GLY A 217 20.43 -0.80 12.12
CA GLY A 217 20.82 0.44 12.79
C GLY A 217 22.28 0.50 13.26
N SER A 218 23.00 -0.62 13.21
CA SER A 218 24.39 -0.79 13.67
C SER A 218 25.22 -1.58 12.64
N SER A 219 26.35 -1.03 12.21
CA SER A 219 27.18 -1.60 11.14
C SER A 219 27.53 -3.09 11.35
N ALA A 220 27.04 -3.99 10.50
CA ALA A 220 27.49 -5.38 10.45
C ALA A 220 27.54 -6.00 9.04
N THR A 221 28.51 -6.91 8.90
CA THR A 221 29.18 -7.57 7.75
C THR A 221 28.30 -8.54 6.90
N PRO A 222 28.77 -8.99 5.71
CA PRO A 222 27.92 -9.59 4.68
C PRO A 222 27.59 -11.08 4.88
N TYR A 223 26.41 -11.44 4.38
CA TYR A 223 25.72 -12.73 4.44
C TYR A 223 26.27 -13.77 3.45
N ARG A 224 26.25 -15.05 3.83
CA ARG A 224 26.48 -16.22 2.94
C ARG A 224 25.27 -17.14 3.01
N SER A 225 24.56 -17.33 1.89
CA SER A 225 23.46 -18.31 1.80
C SER A 225 23.99 -19.72 1.47
N ALA A 226 23.37 -20.73 2.07
CA ALA A 226 23.43 -22.12 1.63
C ALA A 226 22.08 -22.49 0.99
N ARG A 227 22.10 -23.30 -0.08
CA ARG A 227 20.88 -23.74 -0.77
C ARG A 227 20.45 -25.13 -0.27
N PRO A 228 19.21 -25.31 0.19
CA PRO A 228 18.53 -26.60 0.22
C PRO A 228 17.62 -26.80 -1.00
N ASP A 229 17.16 -28.03 -1.18
CA ASP A 229 16.23 -28.47 -2.24
C ASP A 229 14.85 -27.80 -2.15
N LYS A 230 14.10 -27.79 -3.27
CA LYS A 230 12.72 -27.26 -3.36
C LYS A 230 11.86 -27.84 -2.23
N PRO A 231 11.38 -27.03 -1.27
CA PRO A 231 10.45 -27.56 -0.28
C PRO A 231 9.10 -27.79 -0.92
N GLN A 232 8.55 -28.95 -0.61
CA GLN A 232 7.16 -29.27 -0.86
C GLN A 232 6.38 -28.91 0.42
N ASN A 233 5.21 -28.27 0.31
CA ASN A 233 4.39 -27.96 1.48
C ASN A 233 4.04 -29.28 2.20
N PRO A 234 4.44 -29.47 3.47
CA PRO A 234 4.14 -30.69 4.21
C PRO A 234 2.64 -30.86 4.50
N ASN A 235 1.86 -29.76 4.47
CA ASN A 235 0.44 -29.76 4.77
C ASN A 235 -0.36 -29.91 3.47
N THR A 236 -0.92 -31.10 3.25
CA THR A 236 -1.71 -31.41 2.06
C THR A 236 -3.17 -31.06 2.24
N ALA A 237 -3.84 -30.62 1.17
CA ALA A 237 -5.27 -30.39 1.20
C ALA A 237 -6.05 -31.68 1.53
N ASN A 238 -7.15 -31.51 2.26
CA ASN A 238 -8.11 -32.58 2.53
C ASN A 238 -8.90 -32.92 1.24
N PRO A 239 -9.06 -34.21 0.86
CA PRO A 239 -9.80 -34.60 -0.35
C PRO A 239 -11.25 -34.09 -0.40
N GLU A 240 -11.96 -34.06 0.73
CA GLU A 240 -13.35 -33.55 0.77
C GLU A 240 -13.40 -32.05 0.46
N ASP A 241 -12.46 -31.29 1.03
CA ASP A 241 -12.33 -29.86 0.77
C ASP A 241 -11.96 -29.60 -0.70
N GLN A 242 -11.10 -30.43 -1.31
CA GLN A 242 -10.77 -30.32 -2.73
C GLN A 242 -11.99 -30.51 -3.64
N GLU A 243 -12.87 -31.45 -3.31
CA GLU A 243 -14.11 -31.67 -4.06
C GLU A 243 -15.02 -30.44 -3.96
N LEU A 244 -15.22 -29.90 -2.75
CA LEU A 244 -16.00 -28.69 -2.54
C LEU A 244 -15.40 -27.47 -3.27
N VAL A 245 -14.09 -27.26 -3.18
CA VAL A 245 -13.38 -26.18 -3.88
C VAL A 245 -13.63 -26.26 -5.39
N SER A 246 -13.61 -27.47 -5.96
CA SER A 246 -13.85 -27.66 -7.40
C SER A 246 -15.25 -27.24 -7.84
N LEU A 247 -16.27 -27.39 -6.98
CA LEU A 247 -17.65 -26.99 -7.27
C LEU A 247 -17.82 -25.46 -7.31
N PHE A 248 -17.02 -24.73 -6.54
CA PHE A 248 -17.05 -23.26 -6.48
C PHE A 248 -16.09 -22.59 -7.48
N ALA A 249 -15.22 -23.33 -8.15
CA ALA A 249 -14.18 -22.77 -9.02
C ALA A 249 -14.73 -21.85 -10.14
N ASP A 250 -15.91 -22.18 -10.67
CA ASP A 250 -16.59 -21.41 -11.72
C ASP A 250 -17.77 -20.55 -11.19
N SER A 251 -17.94 -20.48 -9.87
CA SER A 251 -18.98 -19.65 -9.24
C SER A 251 -18.51 -18.21 -9.08
N ASP A 252 -19.44 -17.26 -9.23
CA ASP A 252 -19.21 -15.85 -8.89
C ASP A 252 -19.67 -15.54 -7.45
N THR A 253 -19.07 -14.51 -6.85
CA THR A 253 -19.41 -14.12 -5.48
C THR A 253 -20.85 -13.60 -5.32
N PRO A 254 -21.49 -12.93 -6.31
CA PRO A 254 -22.91 -12.58 -6.22
C PRO A 254 -23.84 -13.80 -6.12
N GLY A 255 -23.63 -14.84 -6.94
CA GLY A 255 -24.44 -16.05 -6.90
C GLY A 255 -24.32 -16.81 -5.59
N VAL A 256 -23.10 -16.86 -5.01
CA VAL A 256 -22.88 -17.43 -3.68
C VAL A 256 -23.56 -16.57 -2.59
N SER A 257 -23.46 -15.24 -2.67
CA SER A 257 -24.14 -14.31 -1.76
C SER A 257 -25.66 -14.51 -1.77
N ASP A 258 -26.28 -14.61 -2.94
CA ASP A 258 -27.73 -14.83 -3.08
C ASP A 258 -28.17 -16.16 -2.44
N ALA A 259 -27.34 -17.20 -2.54
CA ALA A 259 -27.61 -18.49 -1.91
C ALA A 259 -27.53 -18.39 -0.38
N LEU A 260 -26.51 -17.71 0.14
CA LEU A 260 -26.34 -17.46 1.58
C LEU A 260 -27.51 -16.64 2.15
N ASP A 261 -27.95 -15.58 1.46
CA ASP A 261 -29.10 -14.77 1.86
C ASP A 261 -30.39 -15.58 1.92
N LYS A 262 -30.63 -16.45 0.93
CA LYS A 262 -31.80 -17.36 0.93
C LYS A 262 -31.77 -18.37 2.09
N LEU A 263 -30.58 -18.74 2.54
CA LEU A 263 -30.38 -19.65 3.67
C LEU A 263 -30.35 -18.91 5.02
N GLY A 264 -30.34 -17.57 5.02
CA GLY A 264 -30.20 -16.75 6.23
C GLY A 264 -28.82 -16.84 6.87
N ILE A 265 -27.79 -17.17 6.09
CA ILE A 265 -26.40 -17.30 6.56
C ILE A 265 -25.65 -16.00 6.22
N PRO A 266 -25.13 -15.26 7.20
CA PRO A 266 -24.26 -14.12 6.91
C PRO A 266 -22.91 -14.62 6.38
N GLY A 267 -22.45 -14.12 5.25
CA GLY A 267 -21.14 -14.50 4.69
C GLY A 267 -20.46 -13.47 3.80
N GLN A 268 -21.02 -12.26 3.70
CA GLN A 268 -20.47 -11.17 2.91
C GLN A 268 -19.46 -10.36 3.74
N ALA A 269 -18.27 -10.13 3.19
CA ALA A 269 -17.23 -9.31 3.81
C ALA A 269 -17.24 -7.88 3.23
N PHE A 270 -18.03 -6.99 3.83
CA PHE A 270 -18.13 -5.60 3.40
C PHE A 270 -16.79 -4.86 3.55
N ASP A 271 -16.50 -3.93 2.62
CA ASP A 271 -15.25 -3.16 2.52
C ASP A 271 -13.99 -4.00 2.25
N ILE A 272 -14.11 -5.27 1.87
CA ILE A 272 -12.96 -6.11 1.48
C ILE A 272 -12.95 -6.27 -0.04
N MET A 273 -11.90 -5.74 -0.69
CA MET A 273 -11.80 -5.67 -2.15
C MET A 273 -10.50 -6.30 -2.65
N PRO A 274 -10.48 -6.85 -3.87
CA PRO A 274 -9.25 -7.37 -4.47
C PRO A 274 -8.27 -6.22 -4.77
N LEU A 275 -6.96 -6.50 -4.70
CA LEU A 275 -5.93 -5.50 -5.05
C LEU A 275 -5.92 -5.14 -6.55
N THR A 276 -6.36 -6.06 -7.40
CA THR A 276 -6.45 -5.89 -8.86
C THR A 276 -7.55 -6.78 -9.42
N ASN A 277 -7.80 -6.70 -10.72
CA ASN A 277 -8.73 -7.59 -11.41
C ASN A 277 -8.09 -8.97 -11.63
N TYR A 278 -8.15 -9.83 -10.62
CA TYR A 278 -7.72 -11.22 -10.74
C TYR A 278 -8.57 -11.97 -11.77
N ASN A 279 -7.92 -12.83 -12.56
CA ASN A 279 -8.56 -13.57 -13.66
C ASN A 279 -9.10 -14.94 -13.26
N LYS A 280 -9.00 -15.31 -11.98
CA LYS A 280 -9.43 -16.59 -11.43
C LYS A 280 -10.15 -16.38 -10.10
N THR A 281 -11.22 -17.12 -9.90
CA THR A 281 -11.90 -17.21 -8.61
C THR A 281 -10.95 -17.82 -7.59
N THR A 282 -10.85 -17.19 -6.41
CA THR A 282 -10.08 -17.72 -5.28
C THR A 282 -11.04 -18.45 -4.35
N VAL A 283 -10.81 -19.74 -4.15
CA VAL A 283 -11.66 -20.62 -3.33
C VAL A 283 -10.75 -21.55 -2.54
N GLY A 284 -11.06 -21.73 -1.26
CA GLY A 284 -10.33 -22.65 -0.38
C GLY A 284 -10.92 -22.67 1.03
N PRO A 285 -10.58 -23.67 1.86
CA PRO A 285 -10.86 -23.66 3.28
C PRO A 285 -10.23 -22.42 3.96
N ALA A 286 -10.91 -21.84 4.93
CA ALA A 286 -10.39 -20.68 5.66
C ALA A 286 -9.42 -21.13 6.76
N PHE A 287 -8.17 -20.71 6.67
CA PHE A 287 -7.20 -20.75 7.76
C PHE A 287 -7.23 -19.40 8.49
N THR A 288 -7.85 -19.33 9.66
CA THR A 288 -8.16 -18.06 10.32
C THR A 288 -7.06 -17.60 11.28
N VAL A 289 -6.79 -16.29 11.29
CA VAL A 289 -5.78 -15.67 12.16
C VAL A 289 -6.30 -14.36 12.72
N ARG A 290 -6.19 -14.15 14.04
CA ARG A 290 -6.53 -12.89 14.72
C ARG A 290 -5.28 -12.15 15.14
N TYR A 291 -5.23 -10.84 14.89
CA TYR A 291 -4.16 -9.95 15.36
C TYR A 291 -4.63 -8.98 16.45
N ALA A 292 -3.85 -8.90 17.52
CA ALA A 292 -3.99 -7.92 18.59
C ALA A 292 -2.85 -6.89 18.54
N PRO A 293 -2.94 -5.75 19.27
CA PRO A 293 -1.79 -4.89 19.48
C PRO A 293 -0.62 -5.68 20.09
N ALA A 294 0.61 -5.30 19.75
CA ALA A 294 1.79 -5.95 20.29
C ALA A 294 1.89 -5.79 21.81
N SER A 295 2.28 -6.85 22.51
CA SER A 295 2.71 -6.81 23.91
C SER A 295 4.15 -6.30 24.04
N ASP A 296 4.64 -6.18 25.27
CA ASP A 296 6.04 -5.91 25.57
C ASP A 296 6.65 -7.10 26.33
N PRO A 297 7.51 -7.94 25.70
CA PRO A 297 7.98 -7.86 24.32
C PRO A 297 6.90 -8.25 23.29
N PRO A 298 7.05 -7.85 22.01
CA PRO A 298 6.10 -8.19 20.94
C PRO A 298 6.13 -9.68 20.61
N GLY A 299 4.96 -10.24 20.29
CA GLY A 299 4.81 -11.61 19.78
C GLY A 299 5.11 -11.74 18.27
N SER A 300 4.85 -12.93 17.74
CA SER A 300 5.03 -13.22 16.31
C SER A 300 4.01 -12.50 15.42
N VAL A 301 4.41 -12.23 14.18
CA VAL A 301 3.57 -11.62 13.14
C VAL A 301 3.32 -12.53 11.93
N GLY A 302 3.83 -13.77 11.91
CA GLY A 302 3.74 -14.59 10.69
C GLY A 302 3.99 -16.09 10.82
N ASP A 303 4.33 -16.62 12.00
CA ASP A 303 4.73 -18.04 12.14
C ASP A 303 3.62 -19.03 11.75
N PHE A 304 2.34 -18.63 11.87
CA PHE A 304 1.19 -19.45 11.51
C PHE A 304 1.22 -19.94 10.05
N ILE A 305 1.91 -19.23 9.16
CA ILE A 305 1.91 -19.54 7.73
C ILE A 305 2.57 -20.89 7.42
N ASP A 306 3.38 -21.40 8.34
CA ASP A 306 3.99 -22.73 8.23
C ASP A 306 2.98 -23.87 8.36
N ASP A 307 1.81 -23.61 8.96
CA ASP A 307 0.75 -24.58 9.24
C ASP A 307 -0.36 -24.59 8.17
N VAL A 308 -0.30 -23.69 7.19
CA VAL A 308 -1.35 -23.54 6.15
C VAL A 308 -1.23 -24.65 5.10
N ALA A 309 -2.34 -25.33 4.80
CA ALA A 309 -2.36 -26.40 3.81
C ALA A 309 -2.43 -25.87 2.37
N VAL A 310 -2.00 -26.71 1.42
CA VAL A 310 -2.15 -26.42 -0.02
C VAL A 310 -3.63 -26.19 -0.33
N GLY A 311 -3.95 -25.06 -0.97
CA GLY A 311 -5.30 -24.70 -1.38
C GLY A 311 -6.11 -23.95 -0.31
N ASP A 312 -5.61 -23.82 0.92
CA ASP A 312 -6.28 -23.01 1.94
C ASP A 312 -6.19 -21.52 1.59
N VAL A 313 -7.16 -20.75 2.06
CA VAL A 313 -7.19 -19.29 2.03
C VAL A 313 -6.90 -18.77 3.43
N VAL A 314 -5.85 -17.97 3.57
CA VAL A 314 -5.54 -17.32 4.86
C VAL A 314 -6.52 -16.18 5.08
N VAL A 315 -7.24 -16.19 6.20
CA VAL A 315 -8.22 -15.15 6.56
C VAL A 315 -7.78 -14.46 7.84
N ILE A 316 -7.42 -13.19 7.74
CA ILE A 316 -6.82 -12.41 8.82
C ILE A 316 -7.81 -11.36 9.33
N ASP A 317 -8.06 -11.37 10.63
CA ASP A 317 -8.71 -10.28 11.36
C ASP A 317 -7.66 -9.40 12.04
N ASN A 318 -7.32 -8.25 11.43
CA ASN A 318 -6.48 -7.22 12.04
C ASN A 318 -7.32 -6.13 12.73
N GLY A 319 -8.56 -6.43 13.10
CA GLY A 319 -9.50 -5.49 13.72
C GLY A 319 -9.87 -4.31 12.81
N GLY A 320 -9.71 -4.47 11.48
CA GLY A 320 -9.93 -3.40 10.51
C GLY A 320 -8.91 -2.26 10.58
N ARG A 321 -7.76 -2.47 11.24
CA ARG A 321 -6.68 -1.47 11.32
C ARG A 321 -6.17 -1.13 9.92
N THR A 322 -6.13 0.17 9.63
CA THR A 322 -5.58 0.72 8.37
C THR A 322 -4.29 1.50 8.60
N ASP A 323 -3.79 1.47 9.83
CA ASP A 323 -2.62 2.18 10.34
C ASP A 323 -1.50 1.23 10.76
N CYS A 324 -1.52 -0.02 10.28
CA CYS A 324 -0.38 -0.93 10.17
C CYS A 324 -0.75 -2.17 9.33
N THR A 325 0.23 -2.75 8.64
CA THR A 325 0.03 -3.94 7.79
C THR A 325 0.39 -5.26 8.48
N VAL A 326 -0.30 -6.34 8.12
CA VAL A 326 -0.11 -7.72 8.61
C VAL A 326 0.34 -8.69 7.52
N TRP A 327 0.53 -8.22 6.29
CA TRP A 327 0.90 -9.05 5.15
C TRP A 327 1.75 -8.26 4.14
N GLY A 328 2.84 -8.86 3.66
CA GLY A 328 3.79 -8.24 2.73
C GLY A 328 4.55 -9.24 1.86
N ASP A 329 5.70 -8.83 1.31
CA ASP A 329 6.46 -9.53 0.26
C ASP A 329 6.86 -10.95 0.68
N ILE A 330 7.42 -11.08 1.88
CA ILE A 330 7.89 -12.35 2.45
C ILE A 330 6.75 -13.38 2.53
N MET A 331 5.60 -12.98 3.07
CA MET A 331 4.45 -13.87 3.25
C MET A 331 3.80 -14.23 1.91
N THR A 332 3.67 -13.25 1.01
CA THR A 332 3.15 -13.46 -0.36
C THR A 332 3.95 -14.54 -1.08
N GLN A 333 5.27 -14.44 -1.07
CA GLN A 333 6.12 -15.38 -1.77
C GLN A 333 6.11 -16.76 -1.14
N TYR A 334 6.12 -16.81 0.20
CA TYR A 334 6.04 -18.08 0.91
C TYR A 334 4.72 -18.80 0.64
N ALA A 335 3.61 -18.07 0.71
CA ALA A 335 2.27 -18.56 0.41
C ALA A 335 2.18 -19.12 -1.02
N GLY A 336 2.68 -18.37 -2.00
CA GLY A 336 2.72 -18.81 -3.40
C GLY A 336 3.54 -20.09 -3.61
N LEU A 337 4.72 -20.20 -2.98
CA LEU A 337 5.57 -21.41 -3.06
C LEU A 337 4.91 -22.63 -2.41
N ARG A 338 4.09 -22.41 -1.38
CA ARG A 338 3.39 -23.47 -0.65
C ARG A 338 2.00 -23.78 -1.19
N GLY A 339 1.57 -23.10 -2.26
CA GLY A 339 0.28 -23.35 -2.90
C GLY A 339 -0.92 -22.91 -2.06
N VAL A 340 -0.75 -21.91 -1.19
CA VAL A 340 -1.87 -21.22 -0.54
C VAL A 340 -2.70 -20.51 -1.62
N ALA A 341 -4.02 -20.63 -1.56
CA ALA A 341 -4.92 -20.16 -2.62
C ALA A 341 -5.04 -18.63 -2.67
N GLY A 342 -4.92 -17.95 -1.53
CA GLY A 342 -4.95 -16.50 -1.43
C GLY A 342 -5.07 -16.01 0.01
N THR A 343 -5.14 -14.69 0.19
CA THR A 343 -5.26 -14.06 1.51
C THR A 343 -6.42 -13.05 1.55
N VAL A 344 -7.23 -13.09 2.60
CA VAL A 344 -8.29 -12.12 2.93
C VAL A 344 -7.91 -11.40 4.21
N ILE A 345 -7.97 -10.07 4.24
CA ILE A 345 -7.48 -9.26 5.37
C ILE A 345 -8.51 -8.20 5.77
N ASN A 346 -9.06 -8.30 6.98
CA ASN A 346 -9.78 -7.21 7.64
C ASN A 346 -8.77 -6.18 8.17
N GLY A 347 -8.30 -5.31 7.27
CA GLY A 347 -7.18 -4.40 7.47
C GLY A 347 -6.41 -4.17 6.18
N VAL A 348 -5.14 -3.77 6.29
CA VAL A 348 -4.31 -3.38 5.13
C VAL A 348 -3.13 -4.30 4.87
N CYS A 349 -2.78 -4.48 3.61
CA CYS A 349 -1.55 -5.15 3.16
C CYS A 349 -0.49 -4.15 2.65
N ARG A 350 0.75 -4.61 2.49
CA ARG A 350 1.83 -3.89 1.79
C ARG A 350 2.44 -4.74 0.69
N ASP A 351 3.48 -4.23 0.02
CA ASP A 351 4.20 -4.91 -1.07
C ASP A 351 3.28 -5.34 -2.24
N VAL A 352 2.31 -4.48 -2.58
CA VAL A 352 1.21 -4.78 -3.53
C VAL A 352 1.72 -5.13 -4.93
N ASP A 353 2.74 -4.43 -5.41
CA ASP A 353 3.33 -4.68 -6.72
C ASP A 353 3.88 -6.10 -6.85
N ARG A 354 4.44 -6.67 -5.77
CA ARG A 354 4.85 -8.06 -5.75
C ARG A 354 3.64 -8.97 -5.90
N ALA A 355 2.64 -8.82 -5.03
CA ALA A 355 1.48 -9.72 -5.01
C ALA A 355 0.78 -9.75 -6.38
N ILE A 356 0.66 -8.60 -7.03
CA ILE A 356 0.13 -8.49 -8.39
C ILE A 356 1.06 -9.18 -9.40
N SER A 357 2.37 -8.93 -9.34
CA SER A 357 3.35 -9.51 -10.27
C SER A 357 3.43 -11.03 -10.18
N ASP A 358 3.33 -11.57 -8.97
CA ASP A 358 3.34 -13.02 -8.70
C ASP A 358 1.96 -13.66 -8.91
N ASN A 359 0.94 -12.86 -9.25
CA ASN A 359 -0.46 -13.27 -9.41
C ASN A 359 -1.00 -14.02 -8.17
N TYR A 360 -0.59 -13.57 -6.98
CA TYR A 360 -1.08 -14.08 -5.70
C TYR A 360 -2.33 -13.28 -5.27
N PRO A 361 -3.50 -13.92 -5.08
CA PRO A 361 -4.73 -13.22 -4.72
C PRO A 361 -4.69 -12.65 -3.30
N ILE A 362 -4.88 -11.34 -3.18
CA ILE A 362 -5.08 -10.65 -1.90
C ILE A 362 -6.34 -9.80 -1.97
N PHE A 363 -7.17 -9.94 -0.95
CA PHE A 363 -8.37 -9.15 -0.72
C PHE A 363 -8.23 -8.44 0.62
N SER A 364 -8.40 -7.12 0.65
CA SER A 364 -8.15 -6.33 1.85
C SER A 364 -9.03 -5.09 1.94
N SER A 365 -9.08 -4.46 3.10
CA SER A 365 -9.72 -3.14 3.29
C SER A 365 -8.94 -1.99 2.65
N GLY A 366 -7.71 -2.26 2.22
CA GLY A 366 -6.85 -1.30 1.55
C GLY A 366 -5.39 -1.73 1.60
N ARG A 367 -4.52 -0.81 1.23
CA ARG A 367 -3.07 -1.03 1.16
C ARG A 367 -2.34 0.12 1.80
N TRP A 368 -1.33 -0.20 2.59
CA TRP A 368 -0.56 0.81 3.32
C TRP A 368 0.82 0.28 3.69
N MET A 369 1.83 1.13 3.50
CA MET A 369 3.24 0.73 3.52
C MET A 369 3.82 0.38 4.89
N ARG A 370 3.29 0.96 5.97
CA ARG A 370 3.95 0.88 7.29
C ARG A 370 3.77 -0.51 7.91
N THR A 371 4.88 -1.11 8.30
CA THR A 371 4.94 -2.45 8.92
C THR A 371 4.13 -2.57 10.20
N GLY A 372 3.51 -3.74 10.42
CA GLY A 372 2.92 -4.14 11.69
C GLY A 372 3.91 -4.70 12.71
N LYS A 373 5.17 -4.91 12.32
CA LYS A 373 6.23 -5.31 13.25
C LYS A 373 6.28 -4.32 14.43
N ASP A 374 6.37 -4.87 15.64
CA ASP A 374 6.39 -4.15 16.93
C ASP A 374 5.11 -3.34 17.24
N ARG A 375 4.04 -3.51 16.44
CA ARG A 375 2.76 -2.79 16.59
C ARG A 375 1.59 -3.74 16.78
N VAL A 376 1.63 -4.89 16.10
CA VAL A 376 0.63 -5.96 16.20
C VAL A 376 1.30 -7.31 16.36
N GLN A 377 0.55 -8.29 16.85
CA GLN A 377 0.99 -9.68 16.98
C GLN A 377 -0.19 -10.63 16.75
N VAL A 378 0.10 -11.88 16.40
CA VAL A 378 -0.89 -12.95 16.34
C VAL A 378 -1.40 -13.24 17.76
N GLU A 379 -2.72 -13.19 17.93
CA GLU A 379 -3.43 -13.49 19.18
C GLU A 379 -4.06 -14.89 19.14
N GLY A 380 -4.60 -15.29 17.99
CA GLY A 380 -5.31 -16.56 17.83
C GLY A 380 -5.18 -17.12 16.41
N VAL A 381 -5.21 -18.44 16.29
CA VAL A 381 -5.13 -19.18 15.02
C VAL A 381 -6.22 -20.27 15.02
N ASN A 382 -6.92 -20.44 13.89
CA ASN A 382 -8.01 -21.39 13.70
C ASN A 382 -9.17 -21.25 14.71
N GLU A 383 -9.46 -20.00 15.08
CA GLU A 383 -10.63 -19.63 15.86
C GLU A 383 -11.63 -18.82 15.02
N SER A 384 -12.84 -18.66 15.53
CA SER A 384 -13.83 -17.77 14.90
C SER A 384 -13.35 -16.31 14.96
N ILE A 385 -13.38 -15.63 13.82
CA ILE A 385 -12.95 -14.22 13.67
C ILE A 385 -14.01 -13.40 12.92
N GLY A 386 -13.95 -12.07 13.03
CA GLY A 386 -14.79 -11.16 12.25
C GLY A 386 -14.04 -10.60 11.05
N VAL A 387 -14.67 -10.57 9.88
CA VAL A 387 -14.06 -10.02 8.66
C VAL A 387 -15.01 -9.04 7.99
N GLY A 388 -14.52 -7.83 7.72
CA GLY A 388 -15.34 -6.71 7.26
C GLY A 388 -16.09 -6.02 8.40
N LYS A 389 -16.75 -4.91 8.08
CA LYS A 389 -17.65 -4.25 9.03
C LYS A 389 -18.99 -4.99 9.03
N GLY A 390 -19.49 -5.34 10.22
CA GLY A 390 -20.84 -5.88 10.36
C GLY A 390 -21.86 -4.86 9.84
N SER A 391 -22.75 -5.32 8.95
CA SER A 391 -23.92 -4.56 8.48
C SER A 391 -25.01 -4.49 9.54
#